data_AF-A0A7S0G1I4-F1
#
_entry.id   AF-A0A7S0G1I4-F1
#
_cell.length_a   1.000
_cell.length_b   1.000
_cell.length_c   1.000
_cell.angle_alpha   90.00
_cell.angle_beta   90.00
_cell.angle_gamma   90.00
#
_symmetry.space_group_name_H-M   'P 1'
#
loop_
_entity.id
_entity.type
_entity.pdbx_description
1 polymer ?
#
loop_
_entity_poly.entity_id
_entity_poly.type
_entity_poly.pdbx_seq_one_letter_code
_entity_poly.pdbx_strand_id
1 'polypeptide(L)'
;MSAARHRFLRDCLRDLDDSLRRRGSRLIIAHGDPVRVIPELLTEWKIGVLTYEKDIAPYSMERDTLVNKLATEQGVEVNAQHSKTLYDLDMLKDKSGGRIPLTYNGFKKLVAKA
;
A
#
# COMPACT_ATOMS: atom_id res chain seq x y z
N MET A 1 -14.71 9.62 10.10
CA MET A 1 -14.50 10.26 8.77
C MET A 1 -15.74 11.07 8.40
N SER A 2 -15.60 12.21 7.71
CA SER A 2 -16.75 13.03 7.30
C SER A 2 -17.57 12.35 6.19
N ALA A 3 -18.82 12.78 6.01
CA ALA A 3 -19.68 12.29 4.92
C ALA A 3 -19.06 12.56 3.53
N ALA A 4 -18.41 13.72 3.35
CA ALA A 4 -17.70 14.06 2.13
C ALA A 4 -16.54 13.09 1.82
N ARG A 5 -15.73 12.73 2.82
CA ARG A 5 -14.62 11.78 2.63
C ARG A 5 -15.11 10.38 2.26
N HIS A 6 -16.20 9.90 2.87
CA HIS A 6 -16.78 8.60 2.49
C HIS A 6 -17.35 8.61 1.08
N ARG A 7 -18.04 9.70 0.70
CA ARG A 7 -18.59 9.88 -0.64
C ARG A 7 -17.49 9.84 -1.69
N PHE A 8 -16.40 10.59 -1.47
CA PHE A 8 -15.24 10.61 -2.35
C PHE A 8 -14.64 9.22 -2.53
N LEU A 9 -14.35 8.50 -1.43
CA LEU A 9 -13.78 7.15 -1.52
C LEU A 9 -14.69 6.20 -2.29
N ARG A 10 -15.99 6.21 -2.00
CA ARG A 10 -16.95 5.35 -2.71
C ARG A 10 -16.99 5.66 -4.21
N ASP A 11 -16.96 6.93 -4.58
CA ASP A 11 -16.99 7.33 -5.99
C ASP A 11 -15.69 6.90 -6.70
N CYS A 12 -14.53 6.97 -6.03
CA CYS A 12 -13.27 6.41 -6.53
C CYS A 12 -13.31 4.87 -6.70
N LEU A 13 -13.87 4.14 -5.73
CA LEU A 13 -13.99 2.68 -5.82
C LEU A 13 -14.91 2.25 -6.97
N ARG A 14 -15.99 3.01 -7.22
CA ARG A 14 -16.88 2.77 -8.36
C ARG A 14 -16.16 3.00 -9.69
N ASP A 15 -15.43 4.11 -9.82
CA ASP A 15 -14.67 4.39 -11.04
C ASP A 15 -13.59 3.33 -11.32
N LEU A 16 -12.97 2.79 -10.26
CA LEU A 16 -12.04 1.67 -10.37
C LEU A 16 -12.74 0.38 -10.84
N ASP A 17 -13.90 0.02 -10.28
CA ASP A 17 -14.69 -1.15 -10.73
C ASP A 17 -15.08 -1.02 -12.21
N ASP A 18 -15.59 0.15 -12.63
CA ASP A 18 -15.95 0.42 -14.02
C ASP A 18 -14.73 0.29 -14.95
N SER A 19 -13.57 0.78 -14.51
CA SER A 19 -12.30 0.66 -15.24
C SER A 19 -11.82 -0.78 -15.37
N LEU A 20 -11.98 -1.61 -14.34
CA LEU A 20 -11.63 -3.03 -14.37
C LEU A 20 -12.61 -3.84 -15.24
N ARG A 21 -13.91 -3.53 -15.18
CA ARG A 21 -14.96 -4.16 -16.01
C ARG A 21 -14.73 -3.98 -17.49
N ARG A 22 -14.31 -2.78 -17.91
CA ARG A 22 -13.89 -2.51 -19.29
C ARG A 22 -12.74 -3.39 -19.77
N ARG A 23 -11.98 -4.00 -18.86
CA ARG A 23 -10.85 -4.91 -19.13
C ARG A 23 -11.18 -6.37 -18.85
N GLY A 24 -12.46 -6.72 -18.64
CA GLY A 24 -12.91 -8.08 -18.34
C GLY A 24 -12.66 -8.55 -16.90
N SER A 25 -12.31 -7.64 -16.00
CA SER A 25 -12.14 -7.91 -14.56
C SER A 25 -13.22 -7.18 -13.74
N ARG A 26 -13.09 -7.15 -12.41
CA ARG A 26 -13.94 -6.37 -11.50
C ARG A 26 -13.24 -6.11 -10.18
N LEU A 27 -13.66 -5.08 -9.48
CA LEU A 27 -13.24 -4.82 -8.11
C LEU A 27 -14.01 -5.73 -7.15
N ILE A 28 -13.30 -6.31 -6.19
CA ILE A 28 -13.89 -7.07 -5.09
C ILE A 28 -13.71 -6.25 -3.81
N ILE A 29 -14.81 -5.98 -3.12
CA ILE A 29 -14.81 -5.27 -1.83
C ILE A 29 -14.95 -6.31 -0.73
N ALA A 30 -13.85 -6.59 -0.04
CA ALA A 30 -13.84 -7.45 1.13
C ALA A 30 -14.04 -6.61 2.40
N HIS A 31 -14.88 -7.10 3.32
CA HIS A 31 -15.26 -6.37 4.54
C HIS A 31 -14.65 -7.05 5.77
N GLY A 32 -13.91 -6.30 6.58
CA GLY A 32 -13.35 -6.77 7.84
C GLY A 32 -11.95 -6.21 8.09
N ASP A 33 -11.26 -6.80 9.07
CA ASP A 33 -9.86 -6.49 9.36
C ASP A 33 -8.97 -7.10 8.27
N PRO A 34 -8.15 -6.32 7.55
CA PRO A 34 -7.23 -6.84 6.54
C PRO A 34 -6.28 -7.93 7.06
N VAL A 35 -5.86 -7.87 8.32
CA VAL A 35 -4.96 -8.87 8.93
C VAL A 35 -5.64 -10.24 9.05
N ARG A 36 -6.98 -10.28 9.06
CA ARG A 36 -7.76 -11.51 9.07
C ARG A 36 -8.27 -11.88 7.67
N VAL A 37 -8.89 -10.93 6.99
CA VAL A 37 -9.60 -11.17 5.73
C VAL A 37 -8.65 -11.50 4.59
N ILE A 38 -7.50 -10.83 4.48
CA ILE A 38 -6.57 -11.10 3.38
C ILE A 38 -6.04 -12.54 3.46
N PRO A 39 -5.50 -13.04 4.60
CA PRO A 39 -5.07 -14.43 4.71
C PRO A 39 -6.16 -15.47 4.42
N GLU A 40 -7.41 -15.21 4.82
CA GLU A 40 -8.55 -16.09 4.50
C GLU A 40 -8.75 -16.18 2.98
N LEU A 41 -8.76 -15.04 2.29
CA LEU A 41 -8.93 -14.97 0.83
C LEU A 41 -7.75 -15.57 0.06
N LEU A 42 -6.52 -15.37 0.52
CA LEU A 42 -5.34 -15.96 -0.11
C LEU A 42 -5.44 -17.49 -0.16
N THR A 43 -5.88 -18.10 0.94
CA THR A 43 -6.09 -19.55 1.04
C THR A 43 -7.30 -19.99 0.20
N GLU A 44 -8.46 -19.34 0.37
CA GLU A 44 -9.71 -19.71 -0.30
C GLU A 44 -9.55 -19.70 -1.84
N TRP A 45 -8.88 -18.68 -2.36
CA TRP A 45 -8.72 -18.49 -3.81
C TRP A 45 -7.41 -19.05 -4.36
N LYS A 46 -6.59 -19.70 -3.52
CA LYS A 46 -5.30 -20.30 -3.90
C LYS A 46 -4.38 -19.29 -4.60
N ILE A 47 -4.25 -18.12 -4.01
CA ILE A 47 -3.44 -17.02 -4.54
C ILE A 47 -1.96 -17.35 -4.37
N GLY A 48 -1.17 -17.21 -5.44
CA GLY A 48 0.29 -17.36 -5.40
C GLY A 48 1.06 -16.06 -5.21
N VAL A 49 0.45 -14.91 -5.53
CA VAL A 49 1.10 -13.59 -5.46
C VAL A 49 0.15 -12.54 -4.90
N LEU A 50 0.60 -11.80 -3.88
CA LEU A 50 -0.06 -10.61 -3.35
C LEU A 50 0.74 -9.36 -3.76
N THR A 51 0.08 -8.39 -4.39
CA THR A 51 0.71 -7.12 -4.79
C THR A 51 -0.05 -5.93 -4.20
N TYR A 52 0.68 -4.89 -3.82
CA TYR A 52 0.10 -3.63 -3.35
C TYR A 52 1.10 -2.46 -3.40
N GLU A 53 0.59 -1.24 -3.31
CA GLU A 53 1.40 -0.03 -3.14
C GLU A 53 1.83 0.14 -1.69
N LYS A 54 3.14 0.32 -1.45
CA LYS A 54 3.73 0.55 -0.12
C LYS A 54 3.24 1.88 0.45
N ASP A 55 2.80 1.85 1.70
CA ASP A 55 2.43 3.03 2.47
C ASP A 55 3.41 3.25 3.64
N ILE A 56 3.55 4.51 4.04
CA ILE A 56 4.52 4.97 5.03
C ILE A 56 3.86 5.42 6.34
N ALA A 57 2.53 5.42 6.40
CA ALA A 57 1.80 5.74 7.61
C ALA A 57 2.02 4.65 8.67
N PRO A 58 2.21 5.00 9.97
CA PRO A 58 2.52 4.01 11.01
C PRO A 58 1.55 2.82 11.08
N TYR A 59 0.25 3.10 11.02
CA TYR A 59 -0.78 2.05 10.97
C TYR A 59 -0.63 1.13 9.75
N SER A 60 -0.39 1.70 8.56
CA SER A 60 -0.25 0.91 7.34
C SER A 60 0.98 0.02 7.40
N MET A 61 2.11 0.52 7.93
CA MET A 61 3.33 -0.27 8.10
C MET A 61 3.13 -1.46 9.06
N GLU A 62 2.44 -1.25 10.18
CA GLU A 62 2.13 -2.31 11.14
C GLU A 62 1.21 -3.36 10.51
N ARG A 63 0.12 -2.93 9.87
CA ARG A 63 -0.80 -3.81 9.13
C ARG A 63 -0.06 -4.63 8.06
N ASP A 64 0.74 -3.98 7.23
CA ASP A 64 1.43 -4.60 6.10
C ASP A 64 2.48 -5.60 6.60
N THR A 65 3.16 -5.30 7.71
CA THR A 65 4.10 -6.25 8.36
C THR A 65 3.38 -7.54 8.76
N LEU A 66 2.20 -7.43 9.38
CA LEU A 66 1.41 -8.59 9.81
C LEU A 66 0.87 -9.38 8.60
N VAL A 67 0.30 -8.69 7.61
CA VAL A 67 -0.23 -9.32 6.39
C VAL A 67 0.88 -10.04 5.61
N ASN A 68 2.05 -9.41 5.46
CA ASN A 68 3.18 -10.00 4.74
C ASN A 68 3.68 -11.28 5.40
N LYS A 69 3.77 -11.26 6.74
CA LYS A 69 4.14 -12.45 7.52
C LYS A 69 3.16 -13.59 7.25
N LEU A 70 1.86 -13.34 7.40
CA LEU A 70 0.81 -14.35 7.21
C LEU A 70 0.75 -14.86 5.76
N ALA A 71 0.93 -13.99 4.76
CA ALA A 71 0.98 -14.38 3.36
C ALA A 71 2.20 -15.26 3.06
N THR A 72 3.38 -14.89 3.58
CA THR A 72 4.63 -15.67 3.39
C THR A 72 4.53 -17.04 4.06
N GLU A 73 3.93 -17.13 5.24
CA GLU A 73 3.66 -18.41 5.94
C GLU A 73 2.74 -19.34 5.13
N GLN A 74 1.87 -18.78 4.28
CA GLN A 74 1.02 -19.53 3.34
C GLN A 74 1.71 -19.84 2.00
N GLY A 75 2.99 -19.45 1.82
CA GLY A 75 3.72 -19.64 0.57
C GLY A 75 3.35 -18.67 -0.54
N VAL A 76 2.70 -17.54 -0.21
CA VAL A 76 2.35 -16.49 -1.17
C VAL A 76 3.53 -15.53 -1.33
N GLU A 77 3.93 -15.26 -2.57
CA GLU A 77 4.90 -14.21 -2.87
C GLU A 77 4.28 -12.83 -2.62
N VAL A 78 4.96 -11.98 -1.87
CA VAL A 78 4.50 -10.62 -1.60
C VAL A 78 5.35 -9.61 -2.34
N ASN A 79 4.71 -8.81 -3.20
CA ASN A 79 5.36 -7.76 -3.98
C ASN A 79 4.77 -6.39 -3.65
N ALA A 80 5.41 -5.66 -2.74
CA ALA A 80 5.05 -4.30 -2.35
C ALA A 80 5.88 -3.28 -3.13
N GLN A 81 5.22 -2.43 -3.91
CA GLN A 81 5.88 -1.46 -4.79
C GLN A 81 5.72 -0.02 -4.31
N HIS A 82 6.75 0.79 -4.50
CA HIS A 82 6.71 2.20 -4.16
C HIS A 82 6.13 3.04 -5.32
N SER A 83 4.97 3.66 -5.10
CA SER A 83 4.39 4.60 -6.09
C SER A 83 3.60 5.77 -5.49
N LYS A 84 3.37 5.79 -4.17
CA LYS A 84 2.56 6.81 -3.50
C LYS A 84 3.26 8.16 -3.34
N THR A 85 4.58 8.14 -3.20
CA THR A 85 5.41 9.34 -3.11
C THR A 85 6.41 9.37 -4.25
N LEU A 86 7.02 10.54 -4.48
CA LEU A 86 7.98 10.70 -5.58
C LEU A 86 9.29 9.93 -5.37
N TYR A 87 9.66 9.69 -4.10
CA TYR A 87 10.90 9.03 -3.73
C TYR A 87 10.63 7.99 -2.64
N ASP A 88 11.35 6.88 -2.70
CA ASP A 88 11.37 5.93 -1.59
C ASP A 88 12.03 6.58 -0.37
N LEU A 89 11.28 6.65 0.72
CA LEU A 89 11.75 7.27 1.95
C LEU A 89 12.87 6.48 2.62
N ASP A 90 12.91 5.16 2.43
CA ASP A 90 14.02 4.33 2.93
C ASP A 90 15.31 4.65 2.16
N MET A 91 15.21 4.77 0.83
CA MET A 91 16.32 5.22 -0.02
C MET A 91 16.81 6.63 0.35
N LEU A 92 15.90 7.58 0.61
CA LEU A 92 16.28 8.92 1.08
C LEU A 92 16.93 8.88 2.47
N LYS A 93 16.44 8.02 3.37
CA LYS A 93 17.01 7.84 4.71
C LYS A 93 18.43 7.31 4.63
N ASP A 94 18.68 6.31 3.79
CA ASP A 94 20.01 5.74 3.57
C ASP A 94 20.98 6.79 3.01
N LYS A 95 20.54 7.56 1.99
CA LYS A 95 21.33 8.68 1.43
C LYS A 95 21.64 9.78 2.44
N SER A 96 20.79 9.95 3.45
CA SER A 96 20.99 10.94 4.51
C SER A 96 21.88 10.44 5.67
N GLY A 97 22.39 9.21 5.61
CA GLY A 97 23.08 8.57 6.73
C GLY A 97 22.17 8.41 7.95
N GLY A 98 20.88 8.17 7.72
CA GLY A 98 19.86 8.02 8.75
C GLY A 98 19.30 9.33 9.34
N ARG A 99 19.81 10.51 8.92
CA ARG A 99 19.38 11.81 9.46
C ARG A 99 18.53 12.58 8.45
N ILE A 100 17.21 12.39 8.52
CA ILE A 100 16.26 13.15 7.71
C ILE A 100 16.29 14.63 8.10
N PRO A 101 16.45 15.55 7.14
CA PRO A 101 16.45 16.98 7.43
C PRO A 101 15.12 17.45 8.02
N LEU A 102 15.18 18.20 9.12
CA LEU A 102 14.00 18.80 9.76
C LEU A 102 13.59 20.15 9.15
N THR A 103 14.33 20.61 8.14
CA THR A 103 14.03 21.86 7.42
C THR A 103 13.70 21.54 5.97
N TYR A 104 12.75 22.28 5.40
CA TYR A 104 12.38 22.13 4.00
C TYR A 104 13.58 22.36 3.05
N ASN A 105 14.44 23.35 3.34
CA ASN A 105 15.65 23.58 2.56
C ASN A 105 16.66 22.44 2.66
N GLY A 106 16.80 21.82 3.83
CA GLY A 106 17.61 20.62 4.00
C GLY A 106 17.05 19.44 3.19
N PHE A 107 15.73 19.25 3.23
CA PHE A 107 15.05 18.21 2.46
C PHE A 107 15.22 18.43 0.96
N LYS A 108 15.06 19.65 0.46
CA LYS A 108 15.35 20.02 -0.95
C LYS A 108 16.77 19.62 -1.38
N LYS A 109 17.76 19.89 -0.53
CA LYS A 109 19.17 19.51 -0.81
C LYS A 109 19.38 18.00 -0.81
N LEU A 110 18.62 17.26 0.00
CA LEU A 110 18.66 15.80 0.03
C LEU A 110 18.07 15.21 -1.26
N VAL A 111 16.87 15.64 -1.65
CA VAL A 111 16.22 15.13 -2.88
C VAL A 111 16.94 15.55 -4.16
N ALA A 112 17.65 16.67 -4.16
CA ALA A 112 18.51 17.06 -5.29
C ALA A 112 19.72 16.14 -5.51
N LYS A 113 20.03 15.27 -4.54
CA LYS A 113 21.06 14.22 -4.61
C LYS A 113 20.45 12.82 -4.79
N ALA A 114 19.12 12.74 -4.88
CA ALA A 114 18.39 11.49 -4.99
C ALA A 114 18.43 10.92 -6.42
#